data_AF-A0A1V1NUI2-F1
#
_entry.id   AF-A0A1V1NUI2-F1
#
_cell.length_a   1.000
_cell.length_b   1.000
_cell.length_c   1.000
_cell.angle_alpha   90.00
_cell.angle_beta   90.00
_cell.angle_gamma   90.00
#
_symmetry.space_group_name_H-M   'P 1'
#
loop_
_entity.id
_entity.type
_entity.pdbx_description
1 polymer ?
#
loop_
_entity_poly.entity_id
_entity_poly.type
_entity_poly.pdbx_seq_one_letter_code
_entity_poly.pdbx_strand_id
1 'polypeptide(L)'
;MIMHRFIFFDKDYSAKIITYSMGGLHHDLGDANQLSFQPLYGIDNEMERNWALEWLSNGLIQDNIQITPAVRNEMWDALCNLATSPTDHRTMTGLVALLQDKNLRESLTRFTLSGPYGYLLDAAIDQLQIKDWQCFEMNYLMNYMPQAVVPVLTYLFHKLEQRFDGRPTMIILDEAWHFFSHPLFARQIKDWLKTLRKKNVSVLFATQSLADLIDTPLLHTLAES
;
A
#
# COMPACT_ATOMS: atom_id res chain seq x y z
N MET A 1 -21.54 -20.19 11.25
CA MET A 1 -20.89 -20.26 9.92
C MET A 1 -19.55 -19.54 10.04
N ILE A 2 -18.43 -20.22 9.80
CA ILE A 2 -17.11 -19.55 9.85
C ILE A 2 -17.07 -18.62 8.63
N MET A 3 -17.07 -17.30 8.84
CA MET A 3 -16.92 -16.35 7.74
C MET A 3 -15.43 -16.23 7.39
N HIS A 4 -15.08 -16.82 6.25
CA HIS A 4 -13.77 -16.66 5.62
C HIS A 4 -13.65 -15.26 5.01
N ARG A 5 -12.43 -14.75 4.92
CA ARG A 5 -12.17 -13.49 4.22
C ARG A 5 -11.49 -13.73 2.88
N PHE A 6 -11.92 -13.02 1.86
CA PHE A 6 -11.34 -13.02 0.53
C PHE A 6 -10.97 -11.59 0.14
N ILE A 7 -9.71 -11.40 -0.20
CA ILE A 7 -9.16 -10.12 -0.65
C ILE A 7 -8.55 -10.34 -2.02
N PHE A 8 -9.06 -9.66 -3.02
CA PHE A 8 -8.60 -9.72 -4.40
C PHE A 8 -7.80 -8.46 -4.70
N PHE A 9 -6.60 -8.64 -5.21
CA PHE A 9 -5.84 -7.66 -5.96
C PHE A 9 -5.98 -8.09 -7.42
N ASP A 10 -6.97 -7.50 -8.07
CA ASP A 10 -7.53 -7.92 -9.36
C ASP A 10 -6.95 -7.08 -10.50
N LYS A 11 -7.00 -7.66 -11.69
CA LYS A 11 -6.66 -6.99 -12.94
C LYS A 11 -7.79 -7.19 -13.94
N ASP A 12 -8.09 -6.13 -14.69
CA ASP A 12 -9.09 -6.16 -15.78
C ASP A 12 -10.52 -6.48 -15.32
N TYR A 13 -10.83 -6.17 -14.06
CA TYR A 13 -12.13 -6.31 -13.40
C TYR A 13 -12.65 -7.75 -13.35
N SER A 14 -11.77 -8.74 -13.41
CA SER A 14 -12.11 -10.16 -13.48
C SER A 14 -12.92 -10.64 -12.27
N ALA A 15 -12.65 -10.08 -11.09
CA ALA A 15 -13.30 -10.42 -9.82
C ALA A 15 -14.46 -9.48 -9.47
N LYS A 16 -14.78 -8.48 -10.29
CA LYS A 16 -15.82 -7.46 -10.00
C LYS A 16 -17.21 -8.06 -9.80
N ILE A 17 -17.67 -8.88 -10.75
CA ILE A 17 -19.04 -9.42 -10.72
C ILE A 17 -19.24 -10.39 -9.56
N ILE A 18 -18.26 -11.26 -9.31
CA ILE A 18 -18.32 -12.19 -8.17
C ILE A 18 -18.26 -11.42 -6.85
N THR A 19 -17.49 -10.33 -6.79
CA THR A 19 -17.42 -9.46 -5.61
C THR A 19 -18.76 -8.87 -5.24
N TYR A 20 -19.49 -8.31 -6.20
CA TYR A 20 -20.84 -7.80 -5.92
C TYR A 20 -21.83 -8.92 -5.57
N SER A 21 -21.74 -10.07 -6.24
CA SER A 21 -22.60 -11.23 -5.95
C SER A 21 -22.42 -11.75 -4.53
N MET A 22 -21.22 -11.62 -3.96
CA MET A 22 -20.88 -12.00 -2.59
C MET A 22 -21.14 -10.89 -1.56
N GLY A 23 -21.76 -9.77 -1.96
CA GLY A 23 -22.04 -8.62 -1.07
C GLY A 23 -20.77 -7.85 -0.63
N GLY A 24 -19.66 -8.06 -1.35
CA GLY A 24 -18.37 -7.45 -1.08
C GLY A 24 -18.29 -5.97 -1.47
N LEU A 25 -17.06 -5.45 -1.48
CA LEU A 25 -16.73 -4.14 -2.01
C LEU A 25 -15.69 -4.28 -3.11
N HIS A 26 -15.90 -3.58 -4.22
CA HIS A 26 -14.94 -3.45 -5.30
C HIS A 26 -14.49 -2.00 -5.37
N HIS A 27 -13.18 -1.77 -5.33
CA HIS A 27 -12.58 -0.45 -5.47
C HIS A 27 -11.68 -0.42 -6.69
N ASP A 28 -11.90 0.57 -7.55
CA ASP A 28 -11.01 0.87 -8.66
C ASP A 28 -9.95 1.88 -8.22
N LEU A 29 -8.69 1.43 -8.14
CA LEU A 29 -7.57 2.28 -7.74
C LEU A 29 -7.15 3.29 -8.83
N GLY A 30 -7.76 3.24 -10.02
CA GLY A 30 -7.62 4.27 -11.05
C GLY A 30 -8.73 5.33 -11.04
N ASP A 31 -9.83 5.09 -10.34
CA ASP A 31 -10.95 6.02 -10.29
C ASP A 31 -10.78 7.01 -9.13
N ALA A 32 -10.49 8.25 -9.47
CA ALA A 32 -10.28 9.32 -8.50
C ALA A 32 -11.48 9.64 -7.61
N ASN A 33 -12.68 9.12 -7.94
CA ASN A 33 -13.89 9.34 -7.16
C ASN A 33 -14.22 8.21 -6.18
N GLN A 34 -13.50 7.08 -6.21
CA GLN A 34 -13.89 5.90 -5.43
C GLN A 34 -13.17 5.74 -4.11
N LEU A 35 -11.85 5.94 -4.09
CA LEU A 35 -11.05 5.60 -2.92
C LEU A 35 -9.86 6.54 -2.78
N SER A 36 -9.78 7.18 -1.63
CA SER A 36 -8.65 7.99 -1.20
C SER A 36 -8.23 7.58 0.20
N PHE A 37 -6.93 7.45 0.41
CA PHE A 37 -6.33 6.96 1.64
C PHE A 37 -5.75 8.10 2.46
N GLN A 38 -5.68 7.87 3.77
CA GLN A 38 -5.00 8.75 4.70
C GLN A 38 -3.90 8.00 5.47
N PRO A 39 -2.72 7.78 4.85
CA PRO A 39 -1.64 7.00 5.45
C PRO A 39 -1.16 7.55 6.80
N LEU A 40 -1.26 8.86 7.00
CA LEU A 40 -0.73 9.56 8.16
C LEU A 40 -1.77 9.77 9.29
N TYR A 41 -2.98 9.21 9.17
CA TYR A 41 -4.05 9.40 10.16
C TYR A 41 -3.64 9.05 11.59
N GLY A 42 -2.98 7.88 11.77
CA GLY A 42 -2.71 7.27 13.08
C GLY A 42 -1.32 7.57 13.67
N ILE A 43 -0.58 8.55 13.13
CA ILE A 43 0.81 8.82 13.52
C ILE A 43 0.98 9.35 14.94
N ASP A 44 -0.09 9.62 15.68
CA ASP A 44 -0.02 9.84 17.13
C ASP A 44 0.48 8.58 17.86
N ASN A 45 0.21 7.39 17.32
CA ASN A 45 0.83 6.15 17.74
C ASN A 45 2.27 6.04 17.21
N GLU A 46 3.23 5.77 18.09
CA GLU A 46 4.66 5.67 17.73
C GLU A 46 4.95 4.53 16.73
N MET A 47 4.24 3.40 16.81
CA MET A 47 4.41 2.30 15.86
C MET A 47 3.95 2.71 14.45
N GLU A 48 2.79 3.37 14.35
CA GLU A 48 2.29 3.90 13.07
C GLU A 48 3.20 4.99 12.51
N ARG A 49 3.81 5.80 13.39
CA ARG A 49 4.77 6.83 12.98
C ARG A 49 6.06 6.25 12.44
N ASN A 50 6.59 5.22 13.10
CA ASN A 50 7.76 4.49 12.61
C ASN A 50 7.46 3.81 11.26
N TRP A 51 6.31 3.17 11.14
CA TRP A 51 5.85 2.62 9.86
C TRP A 51 5.77 3.70 8.77
N ALA A 52 5.16 4.85 9.07
CA ALA A 52 5.04 5.96 8.13
C ALA A 52 6.42 6.51 7.70
N LEU A 53 7.37 6.62 8.64
CA LEU A 53 8.74 7.02 8.34
C LEU A 53 9.43 6.05 7.37
N GLU A 54 9.30 4.74 7.60
CA GLU A 54 9.85 3.72 6.69
C GLU A 54 9.16 3.74 5.32
N TRP A 55 7.83 3.88 5.31
CA TRP A 55 7.02 3.96 4.10
C TRP A 55 7.41 5.16 3.23
N LEU A 56 7.54 6.35 3.84
CA LEU A 56 8.02 7.57 3.16
C LEU A 56 9.47 7.42 2.68
N SER A 57 10.34 6.83 3.51
CA SER A 57 11.74 6.57 3.15
C SER A 57 11.84 5.69 1.90
N ASN A 58 11.02 4.65 1.79
CA ASN A 58 10.99 3.79 0.61
C ASN A 58 10.54 4.54 -0.64
N GLY A 59 9.55 5.44 -0.52
CA GLY A 59 9.11 6.32 -1.61
C GLY A 59 10.21 7.28 -2.07
N LEU A 60 10.98 7.85 -1.14
CA LEU A 60 12.12 8.71 -1.44
C LEU A 60 13.28 7.94 -2.12
N ILE A 61 13.56 6.71 -1.68
CA ILE A 61 14.58 5.86 -2.33
C ILE A 61 14.20 5.58 -3.78
N GLN A 62 12.90 5.40 -4.09
CA GLN A 62 12.42 5.22 -5.46
C GLN A 62 12.74 6.43 -6.35
N ASP A 63 12.87 7.63 -5.78
CA ASP A 63 13.30 8.84 -6.50
C ASP A 63 14.81 9.08 -6.45
N ASN A 64 15.58 8.06 -6.02
CA ASN A 64 17.03 8.14 -5.84
C ASN A 64 17.48 9.14 -4.76
N ILE A 65 16.61 9.47 -3.80
CA ILE A 65 16.97 10.27 -2.64
C ILE A 65 17.61 9.36 -1.59
N GLN A 66 18.82 9.71 -1.17
CA GLN A 66 19.52 8.97 -0.11
C GLN A 66 18.97 9.31 1.27
N ILE A 67 18.61 8.27 2.03
CA ILE A 67 18.12 8.42 3.41
C ILE A 67 19.30 8.53 4.36
N THR A 68 19.83 9.74 4.50
CA THR A 68 20.87 10.09 5.48
C THR A 68 20.26 10.23 6.89
N PRO A 69 21.08 10.23 7.96
CA PRO A 69 20.58 10.54 9.30
C PRO A 69 19.89 11.91 9.39
N ALA A 70 20.35 12.91 8.65
CA ALA A 70 19.73 14.24 8.61
C ALA A 70 18.32 14.18 7.99
N VAL A 71 18.18 13.52 6.84
CA VAL A 71 16.88 13.31 6.17
C VAL A 71 15.92 12.52 7.07
N ARG A 72 16.41 11.47 7.74
CA ARG A 72 15.60 10.69 8.68
C ARG A 72 15.12 11.52 9.87
N ASN A 73 15.99 12.32 10.47
CA ASN A 73 15.64 13.19 11.59
C ASN A 73 14.62 14.25 11.17
N GLU A 74 14.81 14.90 10.02
CA GLU A 74 13.86 15.89 9.50
C GLU A 74 12.47 15.27 9.25
N MET A 75 12.40 14.11 8.61
CA MET A 75 11.12 13.40 8.41
C MET A 75 10.48 13.03 9.74
N TRP A 76 11.27 12.54 10.71
CA TRP A 76 10.76 12.18 12.03
C TRP A 76 10.19 13.38 12.79
N ASP A 77 10.91 14.50 12.79
CA ASP A 77 10.47 15.74 13.43
C ASP A 77 9.20 16.29 12.75
N ALA A 78 9.14 16.27 11.42
CA ALA A 78 7.96 16.66 10.66
C ALA A 78 6.75 15.77 10.99
N LEU A 79 6.93 14.45 11.09
CA LEU A 79 5.88 13.51 11.49
C LEU A 79 5.44 13.74 12.94
N CYS A 80 6.37 14.00 13.86
CA CYS A 80 6.05 14.32 15.25
C CYS A 80 5.23 15.62 15.35
N ASN A 81 5.61 16.65 14.60
CA ASN A 81 4.86 17.91 14.54
C ASN A 81 3.47 17.69 13.93
N LEU A 82 3.37 16.95 12.82
CA LEU A 82 2.09 16.64 12.18
C LEU A 82 1.15 15.86 13.11
N ALA A 83 1.69 14.94 13.92
CA ALA A 83 0.91 14.15 14.89
C ALA A 83 0.16 15.02 15.91
N THR A 84 0.65 16.23 16.19
CA THR A 84 -0.03 17.19 17.09
C THR A 84 -1.22 17.89 16.44
N SER A 85 -1.34 17.83 15.11
CA SER A 85 -2.47 18.42 14.38
C SER A 85 -3.73 17.57 14.50
N PRO A 86 -4.93 18.17 14.31
CA PRO A 86 -6.19 17.45 14.15
C PRO A 86 -6.07 16.32 13.14
N THR A 87 -6.77 15.20 13.36
CA THR A 87 -6.66 13.99 12.55
C THR A 87 -6.92 14.22 11.07
N ASP A 88 -7.86 15.09 10.72
CA ASP A 88 -8.19 15.46 9.35
C ASP A 88 -7.12 16.31 8.64
N HIS A 89 -6.18 16.90 9.40
CA HIS A 89 -5.03 17.63 8.86
C HIS A 89 -3.78 16.76 8.72
N ARG A 90 -3.80 15.51 9.21
CA ARG A 90 -2.66 14.58 9.13
C ARG A 90 -2.64 13.93 7.75
N THR A 91 -2.24 14.72 6.75
CA THR A 91 -2.26 14.35 5.34
C THR A 91 -0.87 14.53 4.71
N MET A 92 -0.68 14.07 3.47
CA MET A 92 0.57 14.29 2.74
C MET A 92 0.82 15.78 2.47
N THR A 93 -0.22 16.55 2.14
CA THR A 93 -0.13 18.03 2.07
C THR A 93 0.33 18.60 3.41
N GLY A 94 -0.25 18.15 4.52
CA GLY A 94 0.14 18.58 5.87
C GLY A 94 1.61 18.29 6.16
N LEU A 95 2.09 17.08 5.82
CA LEU A 95 3.50 16.71 5.99
C LEU A 95 4.43 17.58 5.16
N VAL A 96 4.15 17.74 3.87
CA VAL A 96 5.01 18.50 2.93
C VAL A 96 5.16 19.95 3.36
N ALA A 97 4.13 20.54 3.97
CA ALA A 97 4.19 21.91 4.51
C ALA A 97 5.17 22.08 5.68
N LEU A 98 5.51 21.00 6.40
CA LEU A 98 6.40 21.02 7.56
C LEU A 98 7.87 20.76 7.18
N LEU A 99 8.13 20.16 6.02
CA LEU A 99 9.47 19.86 5.53
C LEU A 99 10.21 21.14 5.10
N GLN A 100 11.50 21.21 5.42
CA GLN A 100 12.37 22.33 5.07
C GLN A 100 13.17 22.04 3.80
N ASP A 101 13.71 20.82 3.70
CA ASP A 101 14.47 20.35 2.55
C ASP A 101 13.60 20.40 1.28
N LYS A 102 14.13 21.08 0.27
CA LYS A 102 13.44 21.30 -0.99
C LYS A 102 13.28 20.01 -1.80
N ASN A 103 14.29 19.14 -1.81
CA ASN A 103 14.26 17.88 -2.55
C ASN A 103 13.23 16.92 -1.94
N LEU A 104 13.12 16.88 -0.61
CA LEU A 104 12.09 16.08 0.07
C LEU A 104 10.69 16.57 -0.29
N ARG A 105 10.46 17.88 -0.26
CA ARG A 105 9.19 18.48 -0.67
C ARG A 105 8.86 18.19 -2.13
N GLU A 106 9.79 18.42 -3.04
CA GLU A 106 9.58 18.20 -4.48
C GLU A 106 9.23 16.74 -4.79
N SER A 107 9.94 15.79 -4.16
CA SER A 107 9.62 14.38 -4.28
C SER A 107 8.20 14.08 -3.74
N LEU A 108 7.92 14.42 -2.48
CA LEU A 108 6.66 14.02 -1.84
C LEU A 108 5.43 14.80 -2.34
N THR A 109 5.63 15.94 -3.03
CA THR A 109 4.55 16.73 -3.65
C THR A 109 3.70 15.91 -4.60
N ARG A 110 4.23 14.84 -5.22
CA ARG A 110 3.41 14.00 -6.11
C ARG A 110 2.24 13.31 -5.41
N PHE A 111 2.36 13.09 -4.10
CA PHE A 111 1.34 12.46 -3.26
C PHE A 111 0.46 13.47 -2.53
N THR A 112 0.61 14.77 -2.80
CA THR A 112 -0.27 15.82 -2.24
C THR A 112 -1.42 16.13 -3.20
N LEU A 113 -2.44 16.85 -2.74
CA LEU A 113 -3.58 17.32 -3.54
C LEU A 113 -3.16 18.13 -4.78
N SER A 114 -1.97 18.75 -4.77
CA SER A 114 -1.41 19.45 -5.94
C SER A 114 -0.67 18.53 -6.92
N GLY A 115 -0.38 17.30 -6.51
CA GLY A 115 0.34 16.29 -7.29
C GLY A 115 -0.57 15.30 -8.01
N PRO A 116 -0.03 14.56 -9.00
CA PRO A 116 -0.79 13.62 -9.82
C PRO A 116 -1.38 12.43 -9.05
N TYR A 117 -0.88 12.12 -7.86
CA TYR A 117 -1.30 10.98 -7.03
C TYR A 117 -1.98 11.41 -5.72
N GLY A 118 -2.25 12.71 -5.54
CA GLY A 118 -2.90 13.23 -4.33
C GLY A 118 -4.26 12.58 -4.05
N TYR A 119 -5.02 12.32 -5.11
CA TYR A 119 -6.33 11.66 -4.99
C TYR A 119 -6.22 10.25 -4.37
N LEU A 120 -5.06 9.60 -4.40
CA LEU A 120 -4.85 8.28 -3.81
C LEU A 120 -4.47 8.36 -2.33
N LEU A 121 -3.61 9.30 -1.92
CA LEU A 121 -2.88 9.22 -0.64
C LEU A 121 -2.99 10.47 0.24
N ASP A 122 -3.74 11.49 -0.18
CA ASP A 122 -3.86 12.77 0.53
C ASP A 122 -5.28 13.04 1.07
N ALA A 123 -6.01 11.99 1.43
CA ALA A 123 -7.34 12.14 2.01
C ALA A 123 -7.26 12.76 3.41
N ALA A 124 -8.25 13.60 3.75
CA ALA A 124 -8.47 14.04 5.13
C ALA A 124 -9.20 12.96 5.98
N ILE A 125 -9.83 11.99 5.33
CA ILE A 125 -10.52 10.87 5.98
C ILE A 125 -10.19 9.62 5.17
N ASP A 126 -9.71 8.59 5.86
CA ASP A 126 -9.47 7.28 5.27
C ASP A 126 -10.79 6.65 4.81
N GLN A 127 -10.98 6.51 3.50
CA GLN A 127 -12.22 5.96 2.92
C GLN A 127 -12.21 4.43 2.84
N LEU A 128 -11.12 3.77 3.27
CA LEU A 128 -10.99 2.33 3.18
C LEU A 128 -11.95 1.62 4.15
N GLN A 129 -13.04 1.12 3.60
CA GLN A 129 -13.92 0.18 4.29
C GLN A 129 -13.47 -1.24 3.98
N ILE A 130 -13.12 -2.02 5.00
CA ILE A 130 -12.67 -3.40 4.79
C ILE A 130 -13.82 -4.37 5.07
N LYS A 131 -14.34 -5.04 4.03
CA LYS A 131 -15.31 -6.13 4.14
C LYS A 131 -14.64 -7.51 4.16
N ASP A 132 -15.43 -8.54 4.47
CA ASP A 132 -14.94 -9.93 4.42
C ASP A 132 -14.75 -10.40 2.96
N TRP A 133 -15.42 -9.79 1.99
CA TRP A 133 -15.12 -9.93 0.57
C TRP A 133 -14.73 -8.56 0.00
N GLN A 134 -13.49 -8.43 -0.45
CA GLN A 134 -12.88 -7.17 -0.85
C GLN A 134 -12.12 -7.33 -2.16
N CYS A 135 -12.30 -6.42 -3.11
CA CYS A 135 -11.58 -6.41 -4.37
C CYS A 135 -10.98 -5.02 -4.62
N PHE A 136 -9.69 -4.99 -4.96
CA PHE A 136 -8.96 -3.82 -5.41
C PHE A 136 -8.57 -4.07 -6.87
N GLU A 137 -9.21 -3.36 -7.78
CA GLU A 137 -8.82 -3.35 -9.18
C GLU A 137 -7.56 -2.49 -9.34
N MET A 138 -6.52 -3.07 -9.91
CA MET A 138 -5.19 -2.46 -9.98
C MET A 138 -4.77 -2.06 -11.38
N ASN A 139 -5.40 -2.54 -12.46
CA ASN A 139 -4.88 -2.43 -13.82
C ASN A 139 -4.48 -1.00 -14.20
N TYR A 140 -5.31 -0.01 -13.84
CA TYR A 140 -4.98 1.39 -14.12
C TYR A 140 -3.78 1.89 -13.31
N LEU A 141 -3.76 1.64 -11.99
CA LEU A 141 -2.63 1.96 -11.11
C LEU A 141 -1.33 1.35 -11.65
N MET A 142 -1.41 0.09 -12.10
CA MET A 142 -0.28 -0.68 -12.62
C MET A 142 0.29 -0.12 -13.92
N ASN A 143 -0.57 0.19 -14.89
CA ASN A 143 -0.14 0.56 -16.23
C ASN A 143 0.18 2.06 -16.37
N TYR A 144 -0.46 2.92 -15.58
CA TYR A 144 -0.40 4.36 -15.78
C TYR A 144 0.20 5.14 -14.61
N MET A 145 0.38 4.51 -13.44
CA MET A 145 0.86 5.17 -12.22
C MET A 145 1.97 4.39 -11.51
N PRO A 146 3.06 4.01 -12.19
CA PRO A 146 4.09 3.12 -11.64
C PRO A 146 4.77 3.67 -10.36
N GLN A 147 4.82 4.99 -10.19
CA GLN A 147 5.37 5.63 -8.98
C GLN A 147 4.42 5.60 -7.77
N ALA A 148 3.14 5.33 -7.98
CA ALA A 148 2.14 5.20 -6.92
C ALA A 148 1.90 3.73 -6.52
N VAL A 149 2.24 2.76 -7.37
CA VAL A 149 2.02 1.32 -7.11
C VAL A 149 2.58 0.90 -5.76
N VAL A 150 3.88 1.10 -5.53
CA VAL A 150 4.54 0.64 -4.29
C VAL A 150 3.97 1.33 -3.05
N PRO A 151 3.86 2.67 -2.99
CA PRO A 151 3.22 3.36 -1.87
C PRO A 151 1.80 2.90 -1.56
N VAL A 152 0.95 2.74 -2.58
CA VAL A 152 -0.45 2.33 -2.41
C VAL A 152 -0.53 0.89 -1.90
N LEU A 153 0.19 -0.04 -2.52
CA LEU A 153 0.14 -1.46 -2.13
C LEU A 153 0.70 -1.70 -0.74
N THR A 154 1.81 -1.05 -0.39
CA THR A 154 2.41 -1.20 0.94
C THR A 154 1.52 -0.61 2.03
N TYR A 155 0.83 0.49 1.76
CA TYR A 155 -0.22 1.01 2.65
C TYR A 155 -1.41 0.06 2.77
N LEU A 156 -1.92 -0.50 1.67
CA LEU A 156 -3.02 -1.48 1.70
C LEU A 156 -2.63 -2.72 2.51
N PHE A 157 -1.42 -3.25 2.30
CA PHE A 157 -0.92 -4.39 3.06
C PHE A 157 -0.82 -4.10 4.55
N HIS A 158 -0.35 -2.90 4.93
CA HIS A 158 -0.32 -2.46 6.34
C HIS A 158 -1.73 -2.45 6.96
N LYS A 159 -2.71 -1.87 6.27
CA LYS A 159 -4.12 -1.84 6.75
C LYS A 159 -4.74 -3.22 6.84
N LEU A 160 -4.50 -4.09 5.86
CA LEU A 160 -4.97 -5.47 5.89
C LEU A 160 -4.34 -6.25 7.05
N GLU A 161 -3.04 -6.04 7.27
CA GLU A 161 -2.28 -6.70 8.31
C GLU A 161 -2.78 -6.38 9.73
N GLN A 162 -3.15 -5.12 9.98
CA GLN A 162 -3.78 -4.67 11.22
C GLN A 162 -5.13 -5.38 11.50
N ARG A 163 -5.81 -5.89 10.46
CA ARG A 163 -7.13 -6.53 10.58
C ARG A 163 -7.06 -8.04 10.76
N PHE A 164 -5.92 -8.69 10.54
CA PHE A 164 -5.85 -10.15 10.64
C PHE A 164 -5.93 -10.57 12.11
N ASP A 165 -7.09 -11.12 12.48
CA ASP A 165 -7.48 -11.54 13.83
C ASP A 165 -7.38 -13.06 14.02
N GLY A 166 -6.72 -13.77 13.10
CA GLY A 166 -6.61 -15.22 13.06
C GLY A 166 -7.75 -15.92 12.30
N ARG A 167 -8.79 -15.21 11.83
CA ARG A 167 -9.77 -15.79 10.90
C ARG A 167 -9.09 -16.18 9.59
N PRO A 168 -9.39 -17.38 9.03
CA PRO A 168 -8.82 -17.80 7.76
C PRO A 168 -9.09 -16.76 6.67
N THR A 169 -8.01 -16.25 6.08
CA THR A 169 -8.07 -15.21 5.05
C THR A 169 -7.31 -15.68 3.82
N MET A 170 -7.92 -15.54 2.64
CA MET A 170 -7.29 -15.76 1.36
C MET A 170 -7.06 -14.42 0.68
N ILE A 171 -5.80 -14.16 0.31
CA ILE A 171 -5.42 -13.03 -0.54
C ILE A 171 -5.12 -13.58 -1.92
N ILE A 172 -5.77 -13.06 -2.94
CA ILE A 172 -5.57 -13.41 -4.34
C ILE A 172 -4.82 -12.26 -4.99
N LEU A 173 -3.66 -12.55 -5.56
CA LEU A 173 -2.83 -11.61 -6.31
C LEU A 173 -2.85 -12.04 -7.78
N ASP A 174 -3.64 -11.35 -8.61
CA ASP A 174 -3.74 -11.62 -10.04
C ASP A 174 -2.74 -10.80 -10.84
N GLU A 175 -1.91 -11.46 -11.65
CA GLU A 175 -0.89 -10.83 -12.53
C GLU A 175 0.05 -9.83 -11.79
N ALA A 176 0.18 -9.95 -10.47
CA ALA A 176 0.97 -9.04 -9.64
C ALA A 176 2.50 -9.26 -9.76
N TRP A 177 2.92 -10.29 -10.49
CA TRP A 177 4.31 -10.71 -10.64
C TRP A 177 5.18 -9.66 -11.35
N HIS A 178 4.59 -8.83 -12.23
CA HIS A 178 5.30 -7.74 -12.90
C HIS A 178 6.04 -6.82 -11.90
N PHE A 179 5.51 -6.64 -10.68
CA PHE A 179 6.15 -5.81 -9.66
C PHE A 179 7.18 -6.52 -8.80
N PHE A 180 7.23 -7.85 -8.82
CA PHE A 180 8.30 -8.59 -8.14
C PHE A 180 9.65 -8.36 -8.82
N SER A 181 9.67 -7.77 -10.02
CA SER A 181 10.88 -7.24 -10.65
C SER A 181 11.44 -6.01 -9.93
N HIS A 182 10.62 -5.24 -9.20
CA HIS A 182 11.07 -4.06 -8.46
C HIS A 182 11.72 -4.48 -7.13
N PRO A 183 13.04 -4.24 -6.91
CA PRO A 183 13.77 -4.82 -5.78
C PRO A 183 13.20 -4.44 -4.40
N LEU A 184 12.75 -3.19 -4.23
CA LEU A 184 12.14 -2.75 -2.97
C LEU A 184 10.81 -3.43 -2.68
N PHE A 185 10.03 -3.73 -3.73
CA PHE A 185 8.71 -4.34 -3.57
C PHE A 185 8.85 -5.84 -3.35
N ALA A 186 9.74 -6.51 -4.10
CA ALA A 186 10.07 -7.91 -3.90
C ALA A 186 10.48 -8.21 -2.45
N ARG A 187 11.36 -7.37 -1.88
CA ARG A 187 11.78 -7.51 -0.48
C ARG A 187 10.59 -7.38 0.48
N GLN A 188 9.75 -6.36 0.30
CA GLN A 188 8.61 -6.12 1.18
C GLN A 188 7.58 -7.25 1.10
N ILE A 189 7.24 -7.74 -0.11
CA ILE A 189 6.35 -8.89 -0.27
C ILE A 189 6.93 -10.14 0.37
N LYS A 190 8.23 -10.40 0.22
CA LYS A 190 8.88 -11.55 0.84
C LYS A 190 8.71 -11.55 2.37
N ASP A 191 8.95 -10.40 3.00
CA ASP A 191 8.81 -10.26 4.45
C ASP A 191 7.35 -10.31 4.89
N TRP A 192 6.45 -9.78 4.06
CA TRP A 192 5.00 -9.84 4.29
C TRP A 192 4.47 -11.28 4.23
N LEU A 193 4.80 -12.06 3.20
CA LEU A 193 4.38 -13.47 3.06
C LEU A 193 4.77 -14.33 4.28
N LYS A 194 5.99 -14.13 4.82
CA LYS A 194 6.45 -14.80 6.04
C LYS A 194 5.60 -14.45 7.27
N THR A 195 5.14 -13.21 7.34
CA THR A 195 4.32 -12.71 8.44
C THR A 195 2.88 -13.19 8.33
N LEU A 196 2.31 -13.19 7.12
CA LEU A 196 0.96 -13.66 6.82
C LEU A 196 0.72 -15.11 7.24
N ARG A 197 1.70 -16.00 7.03
CA ARG A 197 1.60 -17.41 7.44
C ARG A 197 1.31 -17.56 8.93
N LYS A 198 1.88 -16.70 9.77
CA LYS A 198 1.65 -16.72 11.23
C LYS A 198 0.25 -16.21 11.63
N LYS A 199 -0.43 -15.50 10.73
CA LYS A 199 -1.72 -14.83 10.96
C LYS A 199 -2.92 -15.59 10.38
N ASN A 200 -2.73 -16.85 9.98
CA ASN A 200 -3.74 -17.69 9.32
C ASN A 200 -4.22 -17.10 7.98
N VAL A 201 -3.28 -16.53 7.23
CA VAL A 201 -3.51 -15.95 5.91
C VAL A 201 -2.77 -16.77 4.85
N SER A 202 -3.49 -17.14 3.79
CA SER A 202 -2.94 -17.80 2.61
C SER A 202 -2.91 -16.82 1.44
N VAL A 203 -1.86 -16.86 0.63
CA VAL A 203 -1.74 -16.05 -0.58
C VAL A 203 -1.79 -16.96 -1.81
N LEU A 204 -2.71 -16.67 -2.72
CA LEU A 204 -2.86 -17.32 -4.01
C LEU A 204 -2.34 -16.36 -5.08
N PHE A 205 -1.29 -16.77 -5.79
CA PHE A 205 -0.81 -16.07 -6.97
C PHE A 205 -1.51 -16.66 -8.18
N ALA A 206 -2.28 -15.84 -8.89
CA ALA A 206 -2.84 -16.19 -10.19
C ALA A 206 -1.95 -15.58 -11.27
N THR A 207 -1.42 -16.43 -12.15
CA THR A 207 -0.63 -16.02 -13.32
C THR A 207 -1.03 -16.87 -14.51
N GLN A 208 -1.13 -16.24 -15.67
CA GLN A 208 -1.33 -16.90 -16.97
C GLN A 208 -0.01 -17.49 -17.52
N SER A 209 1.13 -17.06 -16.98
CA SER A 209 2.46 -17.46 -17.45
C SER A 209 3.37 -17.83 -16.27
N LEU A 210 3.73 -19.11 -16.19
CA LEU A 210 4.67 -19.60 -15.19
C LEU A 210 6.11 -19.11 -15.46
N ALA A 211 6.46 -18.87 -16.73
CA ALA A 211 7.78 -18.38 -17.14
C ALA A 211 8.10 -17.04 -16.48
N ASP A 212 7.09 -16.18 -16.42
CA ASP A 212 7.13 -14.86 -15.81
C ASP A 212 7.34 -14.89 -14.29
N LEU A 213 7.03 -16.03 -13.64
CA LEU A 213 7.32 -16.26 -12.23
C LEU A 213 8.77 -16.74 -12.00
N ILE A 214 9.29 -17.54 -12.93
CA ILE A 214 10.60 -18.22 -12.81
C ILE A 214 11.76 -17.23 -12.79
N ASP A 215 11.63 -16.11 -13.51
CA ASP A 215 12.66 -15.07 -13.56
C ASP A 215 12.61 -14.08 -12.38
N THR A 216 11.67 -14.27 -11.43
CA THR A 216 11.55 -13.36 -10.28
C THR A 216 12.47 -13.76 -9.12
N PRO A 217 13.06 -12.78 -8.39
CA PRO A 217 13.85 -13.05 -7.18
C PRO A 217 13.09 -13.76 -6.05
N LEU A 218 11.77 -13.95 -6.20
CA LEU A 218 10.86 -14.50 -5.21
C LEU A 218 10.58 -15.99 -5.36
N LEU A 219 10.93 -16.62 -6.49
CA LEU A 219 10.56 -18.01 -6.80
C LEU A 219 10.86 -18.98 -5.65
N HIS A 220 12.06 -18.90 -5.08
CA HIS A 220 12.46 -19.76 -3.95
C HIS A 220 11.62 -19.52 -2.68
N THR A 221 11.21 -18.28 -2.41
CA THR A 221 10.36 -17.98 -1.24
C THR A 221 8.94 -18.49 -1.45
N LEU A 222 8.42 -18.38 -2.67
CA LEU A 222 7.09 -18.86 -3.02
C LEU A 222 6.99 -20.38 -2.95
N ALA A 223 8.03 -21.11 -3.37
CA ALA A 223 8.07 -22.57 -3.31
C ALA A 223 8.09 -23.15 -1.88
N GLU A 224 8.55 -22.36 -0.90
CA GLU A 224 8.70 -22.78 0.50
C GLU A 224 7.56 -22.33 1.42
N SER A 225 6.65 -21.48 0.93
CA SER A 225 5.59 -20.82 1.72
C SER A 225 4.31 -21.65 1.79
#